data_AF-A0A0M9UD09-F1
#
_entry.id   AF-A0A0M9UD09-F1
#
_cell.length_a   1.000
_cell.length_b   1.000
_cell.length_c   1.000
_cell.angle_alpha   90.00
_cell.angle_beta   90.00
_cell.angle_gamma   90.00
#
_symmetry.space_group_name_H-M   'P 1'
#
loop_
_entity.id
_entity.type
_entity.pdbx_description
1 polymer ?
#
loop_
_entity_poly.entity_id
_entity_poly.type
_entity_poly.pdbx_seq_one_letter_code
_entity_poly.pdbx_strand_id
1 'polypeptide(L)'
;MGFEEAELLTDEAQRIWRERLTASDVPEDVARYYDHMRRFARDLARDPEQAAKDAGSGVMGTVVVLARDAQGNIAVATSTSGWAWKYPGRVGDTPIPGAGGYADNRYGAAACTGRGEMALRANTARSIVLYMKMGLPLWNAAREATADLYALDDEFANVLTIYAMDAHGGHVGFSNRPGRTYVFQTAEMDAPEERPCTYVDAAGKAHIRTQEA
;
A
#
# COMPACT_ATOMS: atom_id res chain seq x y z
N MET A 1 1.73 2.17 28.77
CA MET A 1 2.81 1.61 27.93
C MET A 1 3.95 2.59 27.66
N GLY A 2 4.08 3.71 28.40
CA GLY A 2 5.28 4.57 28.34
C GLY A 2 5.51 5.38 27.07
N PHE A 3 4.57 5.38 26.11
CA PHE A 3 4.65 6.26 24.94
C PHE A 3 4.40 7.71 25.33
N GLU A 4 5.16 8.62 24.73
CA GLU A 4 5.04 10.06 24.92
C GLU A 4 4.13 10.67 23.85
N GLU A 5 3.43 11.74 24.22
CA GLU A 5 2.68 12.55 23.28
C GLU A 5 3.64 13.41 22.45
N ALA A 6 3.41 13.49 21.15
CA ALA A 6 4.22 14.27 20.23
C ALA A 6 3.35 14.93 19.16
N GLU A 7 3.74 16.11 18.73
CA GLU A 7 3.13 16.79 17.59
C GLU A 7 3.62 16.14 16.28
N LEU A 8 2.72 15.49 15.57
CA LEU A 8 3.04 14.79 14.31
C LEU A 8 2.75 15.64 13.07
N LEU A 9 2.00 16.74 13.23
CA LEU A 9 1.69 17.64 12.13
C LEU A 9 2.85 18.62 11.91
N THR A 10 3.66 18.38 10.88
CA THR A 10 4.73 19.30 10.49
C THR A 10 4.17 20.58 9.87
N ASP A 11 4.94 21.68 9.93
CA ASP A 11 4.58 22.95 9.29
C ASP A 11 4.33 22.79 7.78
N GLU A 12 5.13 21.94 7.12
CA GLU A 12 4.96 21.60 5.71
C GLU A 12 3.62 20.89 5.45
N ALA A 13 3.32 19.83 6.22
CA ALA A 13 2.08 19.09 6.09
C ALA A 13 0.86 19.97 6.38
N GLN A 14 0.98 20.87 7.37
CA GLN A 14 -0.06 21.84 7.69
C GLN A 14 -0.28 22.84 6.56
N ARG A 15 0.79 23.36 5.95
CA ARG A 15 0.71 24.28 4.80
C ARG A 15 0.02 23.60 3.60
N ILE A 16 0.49 22.41 3.22
CA ILE A 16 -0.09 21.63 2.11
C ILE A 16 -1.58 21.36 2.39
N TRP A 17 -1.91 20.94 3.62
CA TRP A 17 -3.29 20.67 4.02
C TRP A 17 -4.19 21.91 3.89
N ARG A 18 -3.71 23.09 4.34
CA ARG A 18 -4.42 24.36 4.26
C ARG A 18 -4.61 24.84 2.83
N GLU A 19 -3.54 24.86 2.03
CA GLU A 19 -3.58 25.34 0.63
C GLU A 19 -4.67 24.61 -0.16
N ARG A 20 -4.75 23.29 0.00
CA ARG A 20 -5.76 22.48 -0.68
C ARG A 20 -7.18 22.71 -0.18
N LEU A 21 -7.34 22.94 1.13
CA LEU A 21 -8.64 23.31 1.67
C LEU A 21 -9.09 24.66 1.12
N THR A 22 -8.22 25.66 1.13
CA THR A 22 -8.57 27.01 0.65
C THR A 22 -8.73 27.11 -0.86
N ALA A 23 -8.10 26.22 -1.64
CA ALA A 23 -8.31 26.13 -3.09
C ALA A 23 -9.72 25.61 -3.47
N SER A 24 -10.47 25.10 -2.50
CA SER A 24 -11.87 24.67 -2.66
C SER A 24 -12.74 25.53 -1.74
N ASP A 25 -13.37 26.60 -2.26
CA ASP A 25 -14.16 27.60 -1.51
C ASP A 25 -14.85 27.06 -0.23
N VAL A 26 -14.19 27.18 0.93
CA VAL A 26 -14.72 26.67 2.22
C VAL A 26 -15.64 27.71 2.85
N PRO A 27 -16.92 27.42 3.10
CA PRO A 27 -17.82 28.38 3.76
C PRO A 27 -17.49 28.56 5.26
N GLU A 28 -17.67 29.79 5.80
CA GLU A 28 -17.41 30.18 7.21
C GLU A 28 -18.31 29.48 8.27
N ASP A 29 -19.38 28.81 7.86
CA ASP A 29 -20.37 28.14 8.73
C ASP A 29 -19.95 26.69 9.04
N VAL A 30 -20.00 26.27 10.31
CA VAL A 30 -19.62 24.92 10.80
C VAL A 30 -20.48 23.79 10.23
N ALA A 31 -21.79 23.96 10.07
CA ALA A 31 -22.68 22.98 9.46
C ALA A 31 -22.45 22.86 7.94
N ARG A 32 -22.19 24.00 7.27
CA ARG A 32 -21.74 24.02 5.86
C ARG A 32 -20.32 23.50 5.71
N TYR A 33 -19.45 23.66 6.70
CA TYR A 33 -18.12 23.06 6.76
C TYR A 33 -18.21 21.55 6.87
N TYR A 34 -19.11 20.99 7.68
CA TYR A 34 -19.32 19.53 7.72
C TYR A 34 -19.95 18.99 6.44
N ASP A 35 -20.89 19.70 5.81
CA ASP A 35 -21.45 19.29 4.52
C ASP A 35 -20.43 19.44 3.38
N HIS A 36 -19.62 20.51 3.40
CA HIS A 36 -18.48 20.71 2.52
C HIS A 36 -17.43 19.63 2.75
N MET A 37 -16.99 19.36 3.98
CA MET A 37 -16.09 18.26 4.32
C MET A 37 -16.64 16.90 3.91
N ARG A 38 -17.95 16.69 3.94
CA ARG A 38 -18.58 15.47 3.40
C ARG A 38 -18.57 15.41 1.88
N ARG A 39 -18.75 16.53 1.17
CA ARG A 39 -18.65 16.60 -0.31
C ARG A 39 -17.20 16.52 -0.75
N PHE A 40 -16.34 17.36 -0.18
CA PHE A 40 -14.90 17.39 -0.29
C PHE A 40 -14.25 16.05 0.04
N ALA A 41 -14.58 15.37 1.15
CA ALA A 41 -14.09 14.02 1.41
C ALA A 41 -14.63 13.01 0.40
N ARG A 42 -15.88 13.17 -0.07
CA ARG A 42 -16.45 12.32 -1.13
C ARG A 42 -15.83 12.60 -2.49
N ASP A 43 -15.19 13.74 -2.72
CA ASP A 43 -14.53 14.10 -3.98
C ASP A 43 -13.00 13.87 -3.92
N LEU A 44 -12.34 14.12 -2.78
CA LEU A 44 -10.90 13.85 -2.55
C LEU A 44 -10.60 12.39 -2.21
N ALA A 45 -11.47 11.70 -1.46
CA ALA A 45 -11.25 10.29 -1.12
C ALA A 45 -11.59 9.34 -2.28
N ARG A 46 -11.93 9.89 -3.45
CA ARG A 46 -12.14 9.14 -4.70
C ARG A 46 -10.83 8.61 -5.25
N ASP A 47 -9.83 9.47 -5.39
CA ASP A 47 -8.52 9.10 -5.92
C ASP A 47 -7.37 9.77 -5.13
N PRO A 48 -6.78 9.06 -4.16
CA PRO A 48 -5.66 9.55 -3.37
C PRO A 48 -4.38 9.75 -4.19
N GLU A 49 -4.20 8.99 -5.28
CA GLU A 49 -3.01 9.14 -6.14
C GLU A 49 -3.12 10.39 -7.01
N GLN A 50 -4.29 10.66 -7.57
CA GLN A 50 -4.55 11.91 -8.28
C GLN A 50 -4.45 13.09 -7.31
N ALA A 51 -4.98 12.93 -6.10
CA ALA A 51 -4.87 13.96 -5.08
C ALA A 51 -3.41 14.28 -4.73
N ALA A 52 -2.58 13.28 -4.49
CA ALA A 52 -1.15 13.46 -4.21
C ALA A 52 -0.41 14.13 -5.39
N LYS A 53 -0.68 13.69 -6.63
CA LYS A 53 -0.12 14.29 -7.86
C LYS A 53 -0.53 15.75 -8.05
N ASP A 54 -1.80 16.08 -7.88
CA ASP A 54 -2.34 17.45 -8.03
C ASP A 54 -1.74 18.41 -6.99
N ALA A 55 -1.41 17.89 -5.81
CA ALA A 55 -0.71 18.64 -4.77
C ALA A 55 0.81 18.75 -4.99
N GLY A 56 1.33 18.25 -6.12
CA GLY A 56 2.78 18.18 -6.38
C GLY A 56 3.54 17.31 -5.38
N SER A 57 2.82 16.53 -4.56
CA SER A 57 3.39 15.75 -3.48
C SER A 57 3.46 14.29 -3.93
N GLY A 58 4.65 13.74 -4.18
CA GLY A 58 4.85 12.30 -4.40
C GLY A 58 4.57 11.43 -3.16
N VAL A 59 3.83 11.96 -2.18
CA VAL A 59 3.74 11.45 -0.80
C VAL A 59 2.73 10.30 -0.77
N MET A 60 3.26 9.08 -0.93
CA MET A 60 2.56 7.85 -0.56
C MET A 60 3.06 7.44 0.83
N GLY A 61 2.15 7.31 1.80
CA GLY A 61 2.52 7.25 3.22
C GLY A 61 2.69 5.86 3.82
N THR A 62 2.58 4.78 3.05
CA THR A 62 2.65 3.41 3.58
C THR A 62 4.04 2.82 3.42
N VAL A 63 4.64 2.40 4.53
CA VAL A 63 5.87 1.62 4.58
C VAL A 63 5.54 0.21 5.06
N VAL A 64 6.13 -0.79 4.41
CA VAL A 64 5.99 -2.19 4.79
C VAL A 64 7.36 -2.84 4.84
N VAL A 65 7.54 -3.77 5.78
CA VAL A 65 8.78 -4.53 5.97
C VAL A 65 8.42 -5.99 6.19
N LEU A 66 9.06 -6.87 5.42
CA LEU A 66 9.01 -8.32 5.59
C LEU A 66 10.41 -8.77 6.01
N ALA A 67 10.51 -9.54 7.09
CA ALA A 67 11.79 -9.99 7.61
C ALA A 67 11.72 -11.47 7.97
N ARG A 68 12.84 -12.17 7.74
CA ARG A 68 13.06 -13.54 8.17
C ARG A 68 14.36 -13.60 8.97
N ASP A 69 14.32 -14.15 10.18
CA ASP A 69 15.51 -14.29 11.02
C ASP A 69 16.31 -15.56 10.69
N ALA A 70 17.46 -15.73 11.36
CA ALA A 70 18.34 -16.89 11.19
C ALA A 70 17.71 -18.23 11.65
N GLN A 71 16.68 -18.18 12.50
CA GLN A 71 15.92 -19.35 12.96
C GLN A 71 14.78 -19.69 11.98
N GLY A 72 14.55 -18.87 10.96
CA GLY A 72 13.47 -19.01 10.00
C GLY A 72 12.14 -18.45 10.47
N ASN A 73 12.11 -17.66 11.55
CA ASN A 73 10.91 -16.94 11.95
C ASN A 73 10.67 -15.76 11.02
N ILE A 74 9.40 -15.53 10.66
CA ILE A 74 8.98 -14.51 9.72
C ILE A 74 8.15 -13.48 10.46
N ALA A 75 8.43 -12.21 10.19
CA ALA A 75 7.65 -11.08 10.69
C ALA A 75 7.26 -10.15 9.54
N VAL A 76 6.11 -9.50 9.71
CA VAL A 76 5.64 -8.42 8.84
C VAL A 76 5.30 -7.21 9.70
N ALA A 77 5.77 -6.05 9.27
CA ALA A 77 5.40 -4.76 9.84
C ALA A 77 4.85 -3.87 8.74
N THR A 78 3.77 -3.17 9.04
CA THR A 78 3.16 -2.20 8.12
C THR A 78 2.81 -0.95 8.92
N SER A 79 3.04 0.22 8.33
CA SER A 79 2.73 1.51 8.96
C SER A 79 2.33 2.54 7.92
N THR A 80 1.36 3.39 8.24
CA THR A 80 0.86 4.42 7.34
C THR A 80 0.21 5.57 8.10
N SER A 81 0.32 6.78 7.58
CA SER A 81 -0.58 7.89 7.93
C SER A 81 -1.92 7.81 7.19
N GLY A 82 -2.07 6.86 6.26
CA GLY A 82 -3.25 6.64 5.43
C GLY A 82 -3.34 7.62 4.27
N TRP A 83 -4.52 7.75 3.68
CA TRP A 83 -4.74 8.73 2.62
C TRP A 83 -4.68 10.15 3.15
N ALA A 84 -4.07 11.04 2.37
CA ALA A 84 -4.11 12.46 2.63
C ALA A 84 -5.56 12.97 2.53
N TRP A 85 -5.95 13.91 3.42
CA TRP A 85 -7.32 14.44 3.54
C TRP A 85 -8.44 13.40 3.69
N LYS A 86 -8.13 12.21 4.20
CA LYS A 86 -9.14 11.21 4.54
C LYS A 86 -10.16 11.77 5.54
N TYR A 87 -11.39 11.26 5.49
CA TYR A 87 -12.38 11.56 6.53
C TYR A 87 -11.84 11.11 7.91
N PRO A 88 -12.08 11.90 8.98
CA PRO A 88 -11.70 11.49 10.32
C PRO A 88 -12.25 10.11 10.67
N GLY A 89 -11.40 9.22 11.17
CA GLY A 89 -11.76 7.84 11.46
C GLY A 89 -11.66 6.85 10.29
N ARG A 90 -11.26 7.28 9.08
CA ARG A 90 -10.99 6.35 7.97
C ARG A 90 -9.85 5.40 8.33
N VAL A 91 -10.11 4.10 8.18
CA VAL A 91 -9.14 3.02 8.33
C VAL A 91 -8.90 2.35 6.98
N GLY A 92 -7.62 2.17 6.62
CA GLY A 92 -7.19 1.44 5.43
C GLY A 92 -6.83 -0.01 5.73
N ASP A 93 -6.07 -0.63 4.82
CA ASP A 93 -5.60 -2.02 4.92
C ASP A 93 -4.48 -2.23 5.94
N THR A 94 -3.58 -1.25 6.09
CA THR A 94 -2.37 -1.35 6.91
C THR A 94 -2.60 -1.93 8.32
N PRO A 95 -3.55 -1.46 9.15
CA PRO A 95 -3.73 -2.01 10.49
C PRO A 95 -4.54 -3.32 10.52
N ILE A 96 -4.96 -3.87 9.38
CA ILE A 96 -5.86 -5.03 9.30
C ILE A 96 -5.06 -6.29 8.90
N PRO A 97 -4.85 -7.25 9.82
CA PRO A 97 -4.15 -8.48 9.51
C PRO A 97 -4.83 -9.25 8.37
N GLY A 98 -4.05 -9.63 7.36
CA GLY A 98 -4.55 -10.32 6.17
C GLY A 98 -4.87 -9.41 5.00
N ALA A 99 -5.23 -8.14 5.24
CA ALA A 99 -5.38 -7.17 4.18
C ALA A 99 -4.04 -6.52 3.86
N GLY A 100 -3.54 -5.65 4.74
CA GLY A 100 -2.31 -4.88 4.51
C GLY A 100 -1.03 -5.65 4.80
N GLY A 101 -1.05 -6.59 5.75
CA GLY A 101 0.10 -7.42 6.10
C GLY A 101 -0.30 -8.74 6.75
N TYR A 102 0.40 -9.81 6.40
CA TYR A 102 0.19 -11.14 6.99
C TYR A 102 1.47 -11.97 6.96
N ALA A 103 1.75 -12.71 8.04
CA ALA A 103 2.89 -13.61 8.14
C ALA A 103 2.50 -14.95 8.76
N ASP A 104 3.04 -16.03 8.22
CA ASP A 104 2.92 -17.40 8.70
C ASP A 104 4.25 -18.13 8.47
N ASN A 105 4.98 -18.46 9.54
CA ASN A 105 6.30 -19.12 9.46
C ASN A 105 6.32 -20.37 8.58
N ARG A 106 5.18 -21.04 8.40
CA ARG A 106 5.10 -22.28 7.62
C ARG A 106 5.15 -22.04 6.11
N TYR A 107 4.75 -20.85 5.65
CA TYR A 107 4.50 -20.60 4.23
C TYR A 107 5.14 -19.31 3.71
N GLY A 108 5.16 -18.24 4.52
CA GLY A 108 5.69 -16.96 4.10
C GLY A 108 4.94 -15.77 4.69
N ALA A 109 5.23 -14.59 4.14
CA ALA A 109 4.57 -13.34 4.49
C ALA A 109 4.33 -12.47 3.24
N ALA A 110 3.34 -11.60 3.34
CA ALA A 110 3.05 -10.62 2.31
C ALA A 110 2.55 -9.31 2.93
N ALA A 111 2.76 -8.20 2.22
CA ALA A 111 2.26 -6.90 2.58
C ALA A 111 1.90 -6.08 1.33
N CYS A 112 1.03 -5.10 1.51
CA CYS A 112 0.49 -4.26 0.44
C CYS A 112 0.74 -2.77 0.69
N THR A 113 0.94 -2.02 -0.39
CA THR A 113 0.92 -0.54 -0.38
C THR A 113 0.05 -0.03 -1.53
N GLY A 114 -0.40 1.22 -1.43
CA GLY A 114 -1.29 1.83 -2.42
C GLY A 114 -2.72 1.93 -1.90
N ARG A 115 -3.68 1.46 -2.70
CA ARG A 115 -5.10 1.61 -2.41
C ARG A 115 -5.61 0.53 -1.46
N GLY A 116 -5.59 0.84 -0.16
CA GLY A 116 -5.98 -0.10 0.89
C GLY A 116 -7.36 -0.73 0.75
N GLU A 117 -8.32 -0.05 0.14
CA GLU A 117 -9.67 -0.57 -0.13
C GLU A 117 -9.61 -1.81 -1.03
N MET A 118 -8.66 -1.88 -1.97
CA MET A 118 -8.47 -3.07 -2.81
C MET A 118 -7.93 -4.23 -1.98
N ALA A 119 -6.90 -3.98 -1.17
CA ALA A 119 -6.32 -5.00 -0.29
C ALA A 119 -7.32 -5.52 0.76
N LEU A 120 -8.19 -4.65 1.28
CA LEU A 120 -9.30 -5.02 2.17
C LEU A 120 -10.32 -5.92 1.47
N ARG A 121 -10.81 -5.51 0.29
CA ARG A 121 -11.83 -6.23 -0.47
C ARG A 121 -11.35 -7.62 -0.92
N ALA A 122 -10.08 -7.76 -1.29
CA ALA A 122 -9.49 -9.04 -1.73
C ALA A 122 -8.75 -9.81 -0.63
N ASN A 123 -8.62 -9.25 0.58
CA ASN A 123 -7.81 -9.82 1.68
C ASN A 123 -6.39 -10.23 1.21
N THR A 124 -5.76 -9.36 0.41
CA THR A 124 -4.67 -9.69 -0.51
C THR A 124 -3.47 -10.34 0.17
N ALA A 125 -2.95 -9.76 1.27
CA ALA A 125 -1.78 -10.31 1.95
C ALA A 125 -2.01 -11.75 2.45
N ARG A 126 -3.21 -12.03 2.98
CA ARG A 126 -3.58 -13.39 3.40
C ARG A 126 -3.77 -14.32 2.20
N SER A 127 -4.37 -13.84 1.11
CA SER A 127 -4.62 -14.64 -0.09
C SER A 127 -3.30 -15.16 -0.67
N ILE A 128 -2.25 -14.35 -0.73
CA ILE A 128 -0.92 -14.78 -1.21
C ILE A 128 -0.36 -15.93 -0.35
N VAL A 129 -0.40 -15.77 0.98
CA VAL A 129 0.08 -16.82 1.90
C VAL A 129 -0.80 -18.09 1.81
N LEU A 130 -2.10 -17.92 1.58
CA LEU A 130 -3.02 -19.04 1.34
C LEU A 130 -2.70 -19.76 0.02
N TYR A 131 -2.41 -19.04 -1.06
CA TYR A 131 -2.01 -19.63 -2.33
C TYR A 131 -0.71 -20.43 -2.21
N MET A 132 0.29 -19.90 -1.49
CA MET A 132 1.51 -20.66 -1.16
C MET A 132 1.20 -21.92 -0.34
N LYS A 133 0.32 -21.82 0.66
CA LYS A 133 -0.18 -22.99 1.41
C LYS A 133 -0.87 -24.02 0.52
N MET A 134 -1.55 -23.59 -0.55
CA MET A 134 -2.21 -24.45 -1.53
C MET A 134 -1.24 -25.05 -2.57
N GLY A 135 0.06 -24.77 -2.44
CA GLY A 135 1.11 -25.35 -3.28
C GLY A 135 1.50 -24.47 -4.47
N LEU A 136 0.99 -23.24 -4.59
CA LEU A 136 1.47 -22.33 -5.63
C LEU A 136 2.88 -21.81 -5.24
N PRO A 137 3.86 -21.82 -6.17
CA PRO A 137 5.12 -21.13 -5.97
C PRO A 137 4.91 -19.63 -5.71
N LEU A 138 5.80 -19.01 -4.92
CA LEU A 138 5.72 -17.59 -4.52
C LEU A 138 5.35 -16.63 -5.65
N TRP A 139 6.04 -16.76 -6.79
CA TRP A 139 5.81 -15.89 -7.95
C TRP A 139 4.38 -16.04 -8.51
N ASN A 140 3.89 -17.28 -8.62
CA ASN A 140 2.53 -17.56 -9.10
C ASN A 140 1.48 -17.08 -8.10
N ALA A 141 1.74 -17.24 -6.80
CA ALA A 141 0.85 -16.75 -5.74
C ALA A 141 0.71 -15.20 -5.79
N ALA A 142 1.81 -14.47 -5.95
CA ALA A 142 1.79 -13.02 -6.06
C ALA A 142 1.11 -12.54 -7.37
N ARG A 143 1.37 -13.22 -8.50
CA ARG A 143 0.70 -12.92 -9.77
C ARG A 143 -0.82 -13.12 -9.65
N GLU A 144 -1.26 -14.25 -9.09
CA GLU A 144 -2.68 -14.57 -8.91
C GLU A 144 -3.37 -13.51 -8.05
N ALA A 145 -2.78 -13.16 -6.90
CA ALA A 145 -3.32 -12.13 -6.02
C ALA A 145 -3.36 -10.74 -6.67
N THR A 146 -2.46 -10.44 -7.61
CA THR A 146 -2.53 -9.21 -8.41
C THR A 146 -3.67 -9.28 -9.43
N ALA A 147 -3.89 -10.45 -10.04
CA ALA A 147 -4.97 -10.68 -10.98
C ALA A 147 -6.35 -10.57 -10.31
N ASP A 148 -6.50 -11.05 -9.07
CA ASP A 148 -7.73 -10.92 -8.25
C ASP A 148 -8.21 -9.48 -8.14
N LEU A 149 -7.29 -8.50 -8.13
CA LEU A 149 -7.62 -7.08 -8.04
C LEU A 149 -8.43 -6.58 -9.25
N TYR A 150 -8.25 -7.19 -10.42
CA TYR A 150 -8.99 -6.82 -11.63
C TYR A 150 -10.42 -7.35 -11.65
N ALA A 151 -10.74 -8.34 -10.81
CA ALA A 151 -12.11 -8.79 -10.61
C ALA A 151 -12.93 -7.82 -9.73
N LEU A 152 -12.26 -6.89 -9.04
CA LEU A 152 -12.90 -5.86 -8.26
C LEU A 152 -13.26 -4.67 -9.15
N ASP A 153 -14.55 -4.46 -9.35
CA ASP A 153 -15.04 -3.23 -9.97
C ASP A 153 -14.79 -2.06 -9.00
N ASP A 154 -14.02 -1.08 -9.46
CA ASP A 154 -13.77 0.16 -8.75
C ASP A 154 -13.66 1.30 -9.76
N GLU A 155 -14.50 2.31 -9.58
CA GLU A 155 -14.62 3.46 -10.47
C GLU A 155 -13.39 4.40 -10.44
N PHE A 156 -12.43 4.16 -9.53
CA PHE A 156 -11.21 4.95 -9.37
C PHE A 156 -9.93 4.12 -9.57
N ALA A 157 -8.77 4.80 -9.61
CA ALA A 157 -7.46 4.14 -9.75
C ALA A 157 -7.29 3.01 -8.73
N ASN A 158 -7.12 1.77 -9.20
CA ASN A 158 -7.07 0.56 -8.38
C ASN A 158 -5.63 0.15 -8.01
N VAL A 159 -4.72 1.12 -7.91
CA VAL A 159 -3.27 0.83 -7.81
C VAL A 159 -2.92 0.16 -6.49
N LEU A 160 -2.31 -1.02 -6.59
CA LEU A 160 -1.76 -1.76 -5.45
C LEU A 160 -0.38 -2.30 -5.82
N THR A 161 0.55 -2.16 -4.89
CA THR A 161 1.84 -2.85 -4.92
C THR A 161 1.85 -3.91 -3.84
N ILE A 162 2.26 -5.12 -4.20
CA ILE A 162 2.37 -6.30 -3.36
C ILE A 162 3.84 -6.63 -3.18
N TYR A 163 4.23 -6.91 -1.94
CA TYR A 163 5.53 -7.47 -1.60
C TYR A 163 5.29 -8.79 -0.88
N ALA A 164 6.03 -9.84 -1.26
CA ALA A 164 5.85 -11.16 -0.67
C ALA A 164 7.18 -11.88 -0.52
N MET A 165 7.25 -12.72 0.51
CA MET A 165 8.39 -13.57 0.81
C MET A 165 7.90 -14.96 1.23
N ASP A 166 8.51 -16.02 0.71
CA ASP A 166 8.20 -17.40 1.12
C ASP A 166 8.99 -17.81 2.38
N ALA A 167 8.66 -18.98 2.94
CA ALA A 167 9.31 -19.49 4.15
C ALA A 167 10.82 -19.76 4.01
N HIS A 168 11.32 -19.86 2.77
CA HIS A 168 12.72 -20.12 2.45
C HIS A 168 13.51 -18.83 2.19
N GLY A 169 12.85 -17.67 2.25
CA GLY A 169 13.48 -16.37 2.01
C GLY A 169 13.46 -15.94 0.54
N GLY A 170 12.81 -16.69 -0.35
CA GLY A 170 12.51 -16.20 -1.69
C GLY A 170 11.59 -14.98 -1.60
N HIS A 171 11.79 -13.96 -2.42
CA HIS A 171 11.05 -12.70 -2.34
C HIS A 171 10.66 -12.15 -3.72
N VAL A 172 9.53 -11.43 -3.78
CA VAL A 172 9.02 -10.81 -5.00
C VAL A 172 8.31 -9.47 -4.70
N GLY A 173 8.36 -8.56 -5.68
CA GLY A 173 7.52 -7.37 -5.74
C GLY A 173 6.63 -7.44 -6.97
N PHE A 174 5.35 -7.11 -6.82
CA PHE A 174 4.32 -7.11 -7.86
C PHE A 174 3.50 -5.83 -7.82
N SER A 175 3.02 -5.35 -8.95
CA SER A 175 2.20 -4.14 -9.01
C SER A 175 1.30 -4.17 -10.24
N ASN A 176 0.08 -3.66 -10.12
CA ASN A 176 -0.77 -3.36 -11.29
C ASN A 176 -0.49 -1.96 -11.87
N ARG A 177 0.56 -1.29 -11.39
CA ARG A 177 1.13 -0.06 -11.95
C ARG A 177 2.60 -0.27 -12.33
N PRO A 178 3.03 0.10 -13.54
CA PRO A 178 4.41 -0.06 -13.96
C PRO A 178 5.38 0.86 -13.19
N GLY A 179 6.67 0.49 -13.18
CA GLY A 179 7.75 1.34 -12.69
C GLY A 179 7.90 1.41 -11.17
N ARG A 180 7.26 0.50 -10.41
CA ARG A 180 7.46 0.36 -8.97
C ARG A 180 8.70 -0.46 -8.66
N THR A 181 9.33 -0.18 -7.53
CA THR A 181 10.52 -0.89 -7.03
C THR A 181 10.33 -1.30 -5.58
N TYR A 182 11.22 -2.15 -5.10
CA TYR A 182 11.33 -2.53 -3.70
C TYR A 182 12.79 -2.75 -3.34
N VAL A 183 13.11 -2.59 -2.06
CA VAL A 183 14.45 -2.82 -1.52
C VAL A 183 14.48 -4.15 -0.80
N PHE A 184 15.55 -4.92 -0.98
CA PHE A 184 15.81 -6.10 -0.17
C PHE A 184 17.28 -6.17 0.22
N GLN A 185 17.56 -6.90 1.30
CA GLN A 185 18.91 -7.14 1.79
C GLN A 185 18.95 -8.46 2.54
N THR A 186 20.04 -9.20 2.40
CA THR A 186 20.35 -10.39 3.22
C THR A 186 21.56 -10.11 4.11
N ALA A 187 21.83 -10.99 5.06
CA ALA A 187 22.97 -10.85 5.97
C ALA A 187 24.33 -10.97 5.25
N GLU A 188 24.35 -11.58 4.06
CA GLU A 188 25.54 -11.79 3.24
C GLU A 188 25.81 -10.62 2.27
N MET A 189 24.91 -9.63 2.20
CA MET A 189 25.03 -8.47 1.31
C MET A 189 25.70 -7.29 2.02
N ASP A 190 26.68 -6.68 1.36
CA ASP A 190 27.39 -5.48 1.85
C ASP A 190 26.50 -4.22 1.87
N ALA A 191 25.48 -4.16 1.00
CA ALA A 191 24.54 -3.05 0.87
C ALA A 191 23.17 -3.56 0.38
N PRO A 192 22.07 -2.84 0.69
CA PRO A 192 20.74 -3.18 0.15
C PRO A 192 20.70 -3.02 -1.38
N GLU A 193 19.90 -3.85 -2.04
CA GLU A 193 19.67 -3.79 -3.49
C GLU A 193 18.22 -3.37 -3.77
N GLU A 194 18.05 -2.47 -4.73
CA GLU A 194 16.73 -2.07 -5.25
C GLU A 194 16.38 -2.92 -6.48
N ARG A 195 15.18 -3.52 -6.48
CA ARG A 195 14.69 -4.37 -7.55
C ARG A 195 13.37 -3.86 -8.13
N PRO A 196 13.13 -4.07 -9.44
CA PRO A 196 11.85 -3.74 -10.04
C PRO A 196 10.75 -4.68 -9.55
N CYS A 197 9.55 -4.13 -9.35
CA CYS A 197 8.35 -4.92 -9.21
C CYS A 197 7.89 -5.44 -10.59
N THR A 198 7.37 -6.66 -10.61
CA THR A 198 6.71 -7.23 -11.79
C THR A 198 5.39 -6.49 -12.02
N TYR A 199 5.22 -5.91 -13.21
CA TYR A 199 3.94 -5.32 -13.61
C TYR A 199 3.01 -6.42 -14.11
N VAL A 200 1.80 -6.51 -13.60
CA VAL A 200 0.75 -7.38 -14.14
C VAL A 200 -0.30 -6.50 -14.77
N ASP A 201 -0.72 -6.81 -15.99
CA ASP A 201 -1.80 -6.08 -16.68
C ASP A 201 -3.19 -6.67 -16.38
N ALA A 202 -4.24 -5.99 -16.85
CA ALA A 202 -5.63 -6.41 -16.65
C ALA A 202 -5.99 -7.78 -17.28
N ALA A 203 -5.15 -8.30 -18.19
CA ALA A 203 -5.30 -9.65 -18.74
C ALA A 203 -4.56 -10.70 -17.88
N GLY A 204 -4.00 -10.32 -16.74
CA GLY A 204 -3.20 -11.18 -15.87
C GLY A 204 -1.81 -11.50 -16.41
N LYS A 205 -1.36 -10.80 -17.48
CA LYS A 205 -0.05 -11.04 -18.07
C LYS A 205 1.02 -10.25 -17.31
N ALA A 206 2.07 -10.95 -16.90
CA ALA A 206 3.21 -10.36 -16.20
C ALA A 206 4.23 -9.80 -17.19
N HIS A 207 4.75 -8.62 -16.88
CA HIS A 207 5.77 -7.89 -17.64
C HIS A 207 6.81 -7.34 -16.67
N ILE A 208 8.09 -7.56 -16.96
CA ILE A 208 9.18 -6.89 -16.27
C ILE A 208 9.55 -5.70 -17.17
N ARG A 209 9.00 -4.52 -16.88
CA ARG A 209 9.49 -3.28 -17.51
C ARG A 209 10.59 -2.71 -16.63
N THR A 210 11.84 -2.93 -17.02
CA THR A 210 12.95 -2.10 -16.57
C THR A 210 12.68 -0.66 -17.05
N GLN A 211 12.81 0.33 -16.17
CA GLN A 211 12.74 1.72 -16.60
C GLN A 211 13.90 2.00 -17.55
N GLU A 212 13.66 1.95 -18.87
CA GLU A 212 14.46 2.65 -19.88
C GLU A 212 13.56 3.03 -21.07
N ALA A 213 13.25 4.33 -21.15
CA ALA A 213 13.29 5.18 -22.34
C ALA A 213 13.21 6.64 -21.88
#